data_AF-A0A2K6T537-F1
#
_entry.id   AF-A0A2K6T537-F1
#
_cell.length_a   1.000
_cell.length_b   1.000
_cell.length_c   1.000
_cell.angle_alpha   90.00
_cell.angle_beta   90.00
_cell.angle_gamma   90.00
#
_symmetry.space_group_name_H-M   'P 1'
#
loop_
_entity.id
_entity.type
_entity.pdbx_description
1 polymer ?
#
loop_
_entity_poly.entity_id
_entity_poly.type
_entity_poly.pdbx_seq_one_letter_code
_entity_poly.pdbx_strand_id
1 'polypeptide(L)'
;RTASKTPEDHDGSCSTVRGVGYGDSKDCILEPLSLPDSPGGSTTLEGSPSVPCIFCEEHFPVAEQDKLLKHMNIEHNVIIADIKLVADLQRYILCWRKRFTEQCITDFCSVIRINSIAPFEEQM
;
A
#
# COMPACT_ATOMS: atom_id res chain seq x y z
N ARG A 1 7.89 44.46 -28.30
CA ARG A 1 6.69 45.19 -28.81
C ARG A 1 5.77 44.10 -29.32
N THR A 2 4.67 43.71 -28.69
CA THR A 2 3.52 44.39 -28.04
C THR A 2 2.96 43.45 -26.94
N ALA A 3 2.70 43.82 -25.68
CA ALA A 3 1.56 44.61 -25.12
C ALA A 3 0.20 44.13 -25.67
N SER A 4 -0.88 43.82 -24.96
CA SER A 4 -1.34 43.79 -23.55
C SER A 4 -2.62 42.88 -23.57
N LYS A 5 -3.26 42.42 -22.48
CA LYS A 5 -4.11 43.20 -21.56
C LYS A 5 -4.97 42.19 -20.75
N THR A 6 -4.96 42.27 -19.43
CA THR A 6 -6.02 41.76 -18.53
C THR A 6 -7.25 42.68 -18.61
N PRO A 7 -8.43 42.17 -18.26
CA PRO A 7 -9.10 42.81 -17.12
C PRO A 7 -9.82 41.82 -16.19
N GLU A 8 -9.90 42.27 -14.95
CA GLU A 8 -10.68 41.78 -13.81
C GLU A 8 -12.14 42.26 -13.96
N ASP A 9 -13.09 41.69 -13.20
CA ASP A 9 -14.16 42.39 -12.44
C ASP A 9 -15.42 41.53 -12.21
N HIS A 10 -15.78 41.40 -10.91
CA HIS A 10 -17.09 41.60 -10.25
C HIS A 10 -18.36 40.87 -10.80
N ASP A 11 -19.42 40.54 -10.08
CA ASP A 11 -19.94 40.59 -8.69
C ASP A 11 -21.33 39.91 -8.80
N GLY A 12 -21.97 39.50 -7.69
CA GLY A 12 -23.44 39.44 -7.69
C GLY A 12 -24.08 38.15 -7.17
N SER A 13 -24.28 38.13 -5.86
CA SER A 13 -25.28 37.34 -5.13
C SER A 13 -26.72 37.58 -5.63
N CYS A 14 -27.60 36.57 -5.63
CA CYS A 14 -28.86 36.62 -4.86
C CYS A 14 -29.60 35.27 -4.86
N SER A 15 -30.11 34.91 -3.69
CA SER A 15 -31.03 33.80 -3.47
C SER A 15 -32.37 34.05 -4.14
N THR A 16 -33.03 33.00 -4.64
CA THR A 16 -34.49 32.98 -4.69
C THR A 16 -34.98 31.60 -4.26
N VAL A 17 -35.58 31.61 -3.08
CA VAL A 17 -36.36 30.54 -2.48
C VAL A 17 -37.65 30.40 -3.29
N ARG A 18 -37.97 29.20 -3.75
CA ARG A 18 -39.36 28.83 -4.02
C ARG A 18 -39.66 27.51 -3.34
N GLY A 19 -40.16 27.64 -2.12
CA GLY A 19 -40.83 26.56 -1.43
C GLY A 19 -42.13 26.21 -2.16
N VAL A 20 -42.38 24.90 -2.26
CA VAL A 20 -43.73 24.37 -2.31
C VAL A 20 -43.75 23.24 -1.29
N GLY A 21 -44.30 23.54 -0.11
CA GLY A 21 -44.66 22.54 0.87
C GLY A 21 -46.04 22.00 0.57
N TYR A 22 -46.18 20.67 0.56
CA TYR A 22 -47.44 19.97 0.74
C TYR A 22 -47.18 18.67 1.52
N GLY A 23 -47.72 18.64 2.74
CA GLY A 23 -48.46 17.51 3.32
C GLY A 23 -47.81 16.13 3.47
N ASP A 24 -47.56 15.80 4.75
CA ASP A 24 -48.01 14.57 5.43
C ASP A 24 -47.38 13.20 5.10
N SER A 25 -46.54 12.77 6.04
CA SER A 25 -46.41 11.42 6.60
C SER A 25 -46.48 10.21 5.66
N LYS A 26 -45.29 9.83 5.17
CA LYS A 26 -44.91 8.44 4.95
C LYS A 26 -43.45 8.30 5.40
N ASP A 27 -43.21 7.45 6.40
CA ASP A 27 -41.87 6.96 6.73
C ASP A 27 -41.30 6.21 5.53
N CYS A 28 -40.72 6.94 4.58
CA CYS A 28 -39.92 6.37 3.53
C CYS A 28 -38.51 6.29 4.10
N ILE A 29 -38.17 5.14 4.69
CA ILE A 29 -36.79 4.72 4.93
C ILE A 29 -36.01 5.09 3.67
N LEU A 30 -35.11 6.06 3.77
CA LEU A 30 -34.33 6.48 2.61
C LEU A 30 -33.57 5.26 2.11
N GLU A 31 -33.72 5.00 0.82
CA GLU A 31 -32.94 4.01 0.07
C GLU A 31 -31.46 4.18 0.40
N PRO A 32 -30.68 3.08 0.57
CA PRO A 32 -29.26 3.20 0.80
C PRO A 32 -28.61 4.00 -0.33
N LEU A 33 -27.92 5.07 0.04
CA LEU A 33 -27.12 5.88 -0.87
C LEU A 33 -26.10 4.98 -1.57
N SER A 34 -26.38 4.64 -2.83
CA SER A 34 -25.39 4.06 -3.72
C SER A 34 -24.43 5.18 -4.08
N LEU A 35 -23.27 5.20 -3.42
CA LEU A 35 -22.18 6.09 -3.81
C LEU A 35 -21.70 5.69 -5.22
N PRO A 36 -21.37 6.66 -6.10
CA PRO A 36 -20.92 6.36 -7.45
C PRO A 36 -19.64 5.51 -7.41
N ASP A 37 -19.67 4.39 -8.12
CA ASP A 37 -18.49 3.57 -8.41
C ASP A 37 -17.53 4.42 -9.26
N SER A 38 -16.50 4.97 -8.62
CA SER A 38 -15.45 5.68 -9.32
C SER A 38 -14.65 4.65 -10.14
N PRO A 39 -14.56 4.77 -11.48
CA PRO A 39 -13.68 3.92 -12.27
C PRO A 39 -12.25 4.40 -12.06
N GLY A 40 -11.61 3.91 -10.99
CA GLY A 40 -10.35 4.47 -10.50
C GLY A 40 -9.56 3.51 -9.62
N GLY A 41 -9.26 2.31 -10.13
CA GLY A 41 -8.06 1.55 -9.80
C GLY A 41 -7.91 1.03 -8.37
N SER A 42 -8.54 -0.09 -8.08
CA SER A 42 -7.83 -1.35 -7.76
C SER A 42 -8.89 -2.42 -7.61
N THR A 43 -8.79 -3.48 -8.40
CA THR A 43 -9.61 -4.67 -8.25
C THR A 43 -9.55 -5.12 -6.80
N THR A 44 -10.64 -5.00 -6.04
CA THR A 44 -10.89 -5.85 -4.89
C THR A 44 -11.06 -7.26 -5.42
N LEU A 45 -9.92 -7.91 -5.70
CA LEU A 45 -9.83 -9.35 -5.71
C LEU A 45 -10.17 -9.73 -4.26
N GLU A 46 -11.36 -10.28 -4.06
CA GLU A 46 -11.73 -11.08 -2.88
C GLU A 46 -10.76 -12.28 -2.82
N GLY A 47 -9.52 -11.97 -2.46
CA GLY A 47 -8.39 -12.88 -2.39
C GLY A 47 -7.95 -12.92 -0.96
N SER A 48 -7.67 -14.14 -0.48
CA SER A 48 -7.05 -14.39 0.80
C SER A 48 -5.93 -13.36 1.07
N PRO A 49 -5.83 -12.81 2.29
CA PRO A 49 -4.87 -11.76 2.57
C PRO A 49 -3.45 -12.26 2.24
N SER A 50 -2.77 -11.52 1.37
CA SER A 50 -1.42 -11.83 0.90
C SER A 50 -0.46 -10.69 1.21
N VAL A 51 0.81 -11.04 1.37
CA VAL A 51 1.92 -10.14 1.68
C VAL A 51 2.90 -10.17 0.51
N PRO A 52 3.25 -9.01 -0.08
CA PRO A 52 4.28 -8.98 -1.11
C PRO A 52 5.67 -9.21 -0.50
N CYS A 53 6.61 -9.68 -1.30
CA CYS A 53 8.02 -9.56 -0.98
C CYS A 53 8.43 -8.09 -0.89
N ILE A 54 9.43 -7.82 -0.07
CA ILE A 54 9.96 -6.48 0.15
C ILE A 54 10.82 -5.96 -1.03
N PHE A 55 11.40 -6.85 -1.85
CA PHE A 55 12.30 -6.49 -2.96
C PHE A 55 11.75 -6.83 -4.36
N CYS A 56 10.74 -7.67 -4.47
CA CYS A 56 10.20 -8.10 -5.76
C CYS A 56 8.64 -8.13 -5.76
N GLU A 57 8.06 -8.58 -6.85
CA GLU A 57 6.60 -8.58 -7.08
C GLU A 57 5.91 -9.90 -6.67
N GLU A 58 6.65 -10.86 -6.09
CA GLU A 58 6.06 -12.10 -5.58
C GLU A 58 5.18 -11.83 -4.35
N HIS A 59 4.06 -12.55 -4.25
CA HIS A 59 3.11 -12.43 -3.14
C HIS A 59 2.89 -13.79 -2.48
N PHE A 60 2.77 -13.78 -1.16
CA PHE A 60 2.63 -14.97 -0.34
C PHE A 60 1.42 -14.85 0.57
N PRO A 61 0.64 -15.93 0.79
CA PRO A 61 -0.46 -15.89 1.75
C PRO A 61 0.03 -15.54 3.16
N VAL A 62 -0.74 -14.73 3.91
CA VAL A 62 -0.40 -14.38 5.30
C VAL A 62 -0.25 -15.62 6.19
N ALA A 63 -1.03 -16.67 5.92
CA ALA A 63 -0.95 -17.95 6.64
C ALA A 63 0.37 -18.71 6.39
N GLU A 64 1.14 -18.34 5.36
CA GLU A 64 2.36 -19.02 4.92
C GLU A 64 3.60 -18.11 5.06
N GLN A 65 3.68 -17.39 6.19
CA GLN A 65 4.80 -16.48 6.51
C GLN A 65 6.18 -17.12 6.29
N ASP A 66 6.36 -18.40 6.66
CA ASP A 66 7.63 -19.10 6.49
C ASP A 66 8.09 -19.17 5.02
N LYS A 67 7.16 -19.25 4.07
CA LYS A 67 7.49 -19.26 2.64
C LYS A 67 8.03 -17.91 2.20
N LEU A 68 7.42 -16.81 2.65
CA LEU A 68 7.91 -15.45 2.38
C LEU A 68 9.31 -15.24 2.99
N LEU A 69 9.52 -15.64 4.25
CA LEU A 69 10.82 -15.50 4.91
C LEU A 69 11.91 -16.31 4.21
N LYS A 70 11.58 -17.53 3.79
CA LYS A 70 12.49 -18.37 3.00
C LYS A 70 12.84 -17.72 1.67
N HIS A 71 11.84 -17.17 0.96
CA HIS A 71 12.06 -16.45 -0.28
C HIS A 71 13.00 -15.24 -0.08
N MET A 72 12.75 -14.42 0.95
CA MET A 72 13.60 -13.27 1.28
C MET A 72 15.05 -13.67 1.59
N ASN A 73 15.25 -14.79 2.29
CA ASN A 73 16.57 -15.28 2.63
C ASN A 73 17.31 -15.81 1.39
N ILE A 74 16.67 -16.63 0.57
CA ILE A 74 17.35 -17.32 -0.54
C ILE A 74 17.54 -16.40 -1.75
N GLU A 75 16.48 -15.73 -2.19
CA GLU A 75 16.51 -14.94 -3.43
C GLU A 75 17.11 -13.55 -3.23
N HIS A 76 17.00 -13.01 -2.00
CA HIS A 76 17.42 -11.65 -1.70
C HIS A 76 18.50 -11.55 -0.62
N ASN A 77 18.90 -12.65 0.01
CA ASN A 77 19.90 -12.66 1.10
C ASN A 77 19.51 -11.75 2.28
N VAL A 78 18.21 -11.64 2.58
CA VAL A 78 17.70 -10.82 3.68
C VAL A 78 17.03 -11.68 4.74
N ILE A 79 17.44 -11.48 5.99
CA ILE A 79 16.95 -12.18 7.17
C ILE A 79 16.39 -11.16 8.16
N ILE A 80 15.20 -11.41 8.70
CA ILE A 80 14.63 -10.66 9.83
C ILE A 80 15.02 -11.43 11.10
N ALA A 81 15.99 -10.91 11.86
CA ALA A 81 16.62 -11.62 12.98
C ALA A 81 15.61 -12.14 14.02
N ASP A 82 14.73 -11.26 14.52
CA ASP A 82 13.78 -11.60 15.58
C ASP A 82 12.34 -11.50 15.08
N ILE A 83 11.98 -12.36 14.12
CA ILE A 83 10.63 -12.37 13.53
C ILE A 83 9.51 -12.51 14.57
N LYS A 84 9.78 -13.20 15.69
CA LYS A 84 8.82 -13.40 16.79
C LYS A 84 8.43 -12.09 17.50
N LEU A 85 9.24 -11.03 17.34
CA LEU A 85 8.95 -9.70 17.89
C LEU A 85 8.14 -8.85 16.92
N VAL A 86 7.93 -9.30 15.69
CA VAL A 86 7.10 -8.63 14.69
C VAL A 86 5.66 -9.07 14.86
N ALA A 87 4.83 -8.20 15.46
CA ALA A 87 3.43 -8.50 15.72
C ALA A 87 2.56 -8.64 14.46
N ASP A 88 2.90 -7.92 13.39
CA ASP A 88 2.18 -7.89 12.12
C ASP A 88 3.20 -7.84 10.97
N LEU A 89 3.50 -9.00 10.39
CA LEU A 89 4.49 -9.09 9.33
C LEU A 89 4.06 -8.33 8.07
N GLN A 90 2.77 -8.34 7.74
CA GLN A 90 2.28 -7.68 6.53
C GLN A 90 2.55 -6.18 6.60
N ARG A 91 2.18 -5.53 7.69
CA ARG A 91 2.46 -4.10 7.89
C ARG A 91 3.95 -3.80 7.97
N TYR A 92 4.72 -4.68 8.62
CA TYR A 92 6.17 -4.56 8.70
C TYR A 92 6.81 -4.53 7.30
N ILE A 93 6.47 -5.50 6.45
CA ILE A 93 7.01 -5.60 5.10
C ILE A 93 6.62 -4.39 4.25
N LEU A 94 5.34 -3.99 4.28
CA LEU A 94 4.88 -2.82 3.53
C LEU A 94 5.59 -1.52 3.95
N CYS A 95 5.81 -1.33 5.25
CA CYS A 95 6.53 -0.18 5.79
C CYS A 95 7.98 -0.14 5.28
N TRP A 96 8.70 -1.25 5.42
CA TRP A 96 10.10 -1.32 5.01
C TRP A 96 10.27 -1.31 3.49
N ARG A 97 9.34 -1.90 2.73
CA ARG A 97 9.32 -1.81 1.27
C ARG A 97 9.33 -0.35 0.82
N LYS A 98 8.50 0.49 1.44
CA LYS A 98 8.53 1.93 1.19
C LYS A 98 9.88 2.54 1.57
N ARG A 99 10.40 2.27 2.76
CA ARG A 99 11.68 2.83 3.23
C ARG A 99 12.88 2.46 2.33
N PHE A 100 12.92 1.26 1.78
CA PHE A 100 13.99 0.85 0.86
C PHE A 100 13.88 1.47 -0.54
N THR A 101 12.74 2.06 -0.90
CA THR A 101 12.66 2.91 -2.10
C THR A 101 13.16 4.33 -1.85
N GLU A 102 13.20 4.77 -0.59
CA GLU A 102 13.63 6.11 -0.21
C GLU A 102 15.15 6.20 0.00
N GLN A 103 15.76 5.16 0.55
CA GLN A 103 17.20 5.08 0.86
C GLN A 103 17.75 3.67 0.62
N CYS A 104 19.08 3.55 0.50
CA CYS A 104 19.73 2.28 0.25
C CYS A 104 19.56 1.35 1.47
N ILE A 105 19.34 0.05 1.21
CA ILE A 105 19.19 -0.94 2.28
C ILE A 105 20.39 -0.98 3.25
N THR A 106 21.60 -0.70 2.75
CA THR A 106 22.84 -0.67 3.55
C THR A 106 22.85 0.42 4.61
N ASP A 107 21.96 1.42 4.51
CA ASP A 107 21.82 2.48 5.51
C ASP A 107 21.01 2.00 6.74
N PHE A 108 20.25 0.92 6.59
CA PHE A 108 19.37 0.38 7.63
C PHE A 108 19.76 -1.02 8.11
N CYS A 109 20.24 -1.85 7.18
CA CYS A 109 20.50 -3.26 7.45
C CYS A 109 21.99 -3.49 7.68
N SER A 110 22.29 -4.31 8.69
CA SER A 110 23.64 -4.83 8.90
C SER A 110 23.98 -5.85 7.83
N VAL A 111 25.14 -5.69 7.18
CA VAL A 111 25.64 -6.64 6.19
C VAL A 111 26.46 -7.72 6.89
N ILE A 112 26.04 -8.98 6.72
CA ILE A 112 26.75 -10.16 7.23
C ILE A 112 27.41 -10.86 6.05
N ARG A 113 28.72 -11.03 6.09
CA ARG A 113 29.47 -11.81 5.09
C ARG A 113 29.70 -13.22 5.63
N ILE A 114 29.15 -14.21 4.94
CA ILE A 114 29.34 -15.62 5.30
C ILE A 114 30.32 -16.22 4.29
N ASN A 115 31.45 -16.74 4.77
CA ASN A 115 32.40 -17.47 3.94
C ASN A 115 31.89 -18.90 3.76
N SER A 116 31.27 -19.20 2.62
CA SER A 116 30.94 -20.58 2.26
C SER A 116 32.20 -21.30 1.74
N ILE A 117 33.11 -21.69 2.63
CA ILE A 117 34.09 -22.73 2.33
C ILE A 117 33.47 -24.04 2.81
N ALA A 118 32.94 -24.83 1.88
CA ALA A 118 32.70 -26.23 2.15
C ALA A 118 34.08 -26.88 2.37
N PRO A 119 34.35 -27.56 3.49
CA PRO A 119 35.57 -28.33 3.60
C PRO A 119 35.53 -29.37 2.47
N PHE A 120 36.42 -29.22 1.50
CA PHE A 120 36.68 -30.26 0.52
C PHE A 120 37.16 -31.45 1.35
N GLU A 121 36.38 -32.54 1.39
CA GLU A 121 36.80 -33.81 1.97
C GLU A 121 37.95 -34.35 1.12
N GLU A 122 39.16 -33.82 1.34
CA GLU A 122 40.39 -34.38 0.83
C GLU A 122 40.83 -35.50 1.77
N GLN A 123 40.61 -36.73 1.28
CA GLN A 123 41.43 -37.92 1.50
C GLN A 123 41.31 -38.65 2.85
N MET A 124 40.59 -39.78 2.82
CA MET A 124 41.13 -41.07 3.28
C MET A 124 40.43 -42.25 2.60
#